data_AF-A0A1D6MKA7-F1
#
_entry.id   AF-A0A1D6MKA7-F1
#
_cell.length_a   1.000
_cell.length_b   1.000
_cell.length_c   1.000
_cell.angle_alpha   90.00
_cell.angle_beta   90.00
_cell.angle_gamma   90.00
#
_symmetry.space_group_name_H-M   'P 1'
#
loop_
_entity.id
_entity.type
_entity.pdbx_description
1 polymer ?
#
loop_
_entity_poly.entity_id
_entity_poly.type
_entity_poly.pdbx_seq_one_letter_code
_entity_poly.pdbx_strand_id
1 'polypeptide(L)'
;MFQIMFQTNAGAVMITDLVFWFILYPFLAHNQYKMDFILIGTHSINVVFIVGDAALNRLHFPWFRIAYFLLWTGIFVNVQWIVHFFVSIGWPYPFLDLTFPGAPVWYLVVALLHLPCYGMFALVLRLKHMLLESWFPQTYAK
;
A
#
# COMPACT_ATOMS: atom_id res chain seq x y z
N MET A 1 10.18 15.13 7.33
CA MET A 1 10.67 13.83 6.80
C MET A 1 9.80 12.67 7.27
N PHE A 2 9.82 12.30 8.56
CA PHE A 2 9.10 11.13 9.11
C PHE A 2 7.62 11.02 8.71
N GLN A 3 6.85 12.10 8.80
CA GLN A 3 5.42 12.07 8.46
C GLN A 3 5.17 11.78 6.97
N ILE A 4 6.05 12.21 6.06
CA ILE A 4 5.93 11.89 4.64
C ILE A 4 6.26 10.41 4.40
N MET A 5 7.33 9.92 5.04
CA MET A 5 7.73 8.51 4.97
C MET A 5 6.61 7.60 5.49
N PHE A 6 6.06 7.91 6.66
CA PHE A 6 4.96 7.16 7.25
C PHE A 6 3.75 7.08 6.31
N GLN A 7 3.32 8.20 5.73
CA GLN A 7 2.15 8.24 4.85
C GLN A 7 2.37 7.54 3.52
N THR A 8 3.56 7.71 2.95
CA THR A 8 3.95 7.06 1.70
C THR A 8 4.01 5.55 1.91
N ASN A 9 4.64 5.11 3.00
CA ASN A 9 4.74 3.70 3.36
C ASN A 9 3.37 3.10 3.68
N ALA A 10 2.54 3.80 4.45
CA ALA A 10 1.20 3.35 4.76
C ALA A 10 0.35 3.20 3.50
N GLY A 11 0.37 4.19 2.59
CA GLY A 11 -0.33 4.08 1.30
C GLY A 11 0.16 2.89 0.48
N ALA A 12 1.48 2.71 0.38
CA ALA A 12 2.11 1.62 -0.35
C ALA A 12 1.73 0.24 0.22
N VAL A 13 1.85 0.04 1.52
CA VAL A 13 1.47 -1.20 2.20
C VAL A 13 -0.02 -1.48 2.02
N MET A 14 -0.88 -0.47 2.18
CA MET A 14 -2.32 -0.64 1.99
C MET A 14 -2.65 -1.11 0.57
N ILE A 15 -2.10 -0.47 -0.48
CA ILE A 15 -2.41 -0.88 -1.86
C ILE A 15 -1.87 -2.28 -2.17
N THR A 16 -0.63 -2.60 -1.76
CA THR A 16 -0.03 -3.90 -2.07
C THR A 16 -0.73 -5.03 -1.33
N ASP A 17 -1.05 -4.84 -0.05
CA ASP A 17 -1.64 -5.87 0.78
C ASP A 17 -3.13 -6.06 0.47
N LEU A 18 -3.87 -4.98 0.20
CA LEU A 18 -5.27 -5.12 -0.23
C LEU A 18 -5.37 -5.85 -1.58
N VAL A 19 -4.53 -5.49 -2.55
CA VAL A 19 -4.50 -6.19 -3.84
C VAL A 19 -4.09 -7.66 -3.65
N PHE A 20 -3.08 -7.92 -2.81
CA PHE A 20 -2.67 -9.29 -2.52
C PHE A 20 -3.79 -10.10 -1.86
N TRP A 21 -4.31 -9.66 -0.73
CA TRP A 21 -5.26 -10.44 0.07
C TRP A 21 -6.65 -10.55 -0.55
N PHE A 22 -7.12 -9.52 -1.27
CA PHE A 22 -8.49 -9.50 -1.81
C PHE A 22 -8.59 -9.88 -3.28
N ILE A 23 -7.50 -9.82 -4.05
CA ILE A 23 -7.53 -10.11 -5.49
C ILE A 23 -6.62 -11.31 -5.81
N LEU A 24 -5.33 -11.21 -5.48
CA LEU A 24 -4.34 -12.22 -5.91
C LEU A 24 -4.47 -13.53 -5.12
N TYR A 25 -4.54 -13.47 -3.80
CA TYR A 25 -4.61 -14.64 -2.94
C TYR A 25 -5.86 -15.49 -3.22
N PRO A 26 -7.09 -14.94 -3.34
CA PRO A 26 -8.27 -15.73 -3.68
C PRO A 26 -8.16 -16.37 -5.07
N PHE A 27 -7.62 -15.64 -6.05
CA PHE A 27 -7.38 -16.17 -7.39
C PHE A 27 -6.37 -17.32 -7.38
N LEU A 28 -5.25 -17.17 -6.67
CA LEU A 28 -4.21 -18.18 -6.55
C LEU A 28 -4.72 -19.43 -5.83
N ALA A 29 -5.43 -19.24 -4.72
CA ALA A 29 -6.02 -20.30 -3.93
C ALA A 29 -7.10 -21.08 -4.71
N HIS A 30 -7.98 -20.37 -5.43
CA HIS A 30 -9.04 -20.99 -6.23
C HIS A 30 -8.48 -21.87 -7.36
N ASN A 31 -7.44 -21.39 -8.05
CA ASN A 31 -6.81 -22.11 -9.16
C ASN A 31 -5.72 -23.11 -8.70
N GLN A 32 -5.55 -23.31 -7.39
CA GLN A 32 -4.57 -24.22 -6.79
C GLN A 32 -3.12 -23.94 -7.25
N TYR A 33 -2.80 -22.68 -7.52
CA TYR A 33 -1.42 -22.30 -7.82
C TYR A 33 -0.55 -22.44 -6.57
N LYS A 34 0.69 -22.89 -6.76
CA LYS A 34 1.66 -22.98 -5.66
C LYS A 34 1.94 -21.58 -5.13
N MET A 35 1.60 -21.33 -3.86
CA MET A 35 1.89 -20.07 -3.20
C MET A 35 3.26 -20.11 -2.52
N ASP A 36 4.04 -19.05 -2.70
CA ASP A 36 5.32 -18.88 -2.02
C ASP A 36 5.08 -18.47 -0.56
N PHE A 37 5.70 -19.21 0.37
CA PHE A 37 5.63 -18.91 1.80
C PHE A 37 6.22 -17.53 2.11
N ILE A 38 7.27 -17.12 1.40
CA ILE A 38 7.89 -15.81 1.61
C ILE A 38 6.90 -14.71 1.22
N LEU A 39 6.22 -14.85 0.08
CA LEU A 39 5.22 -13.89 -0.40
C LEU A 39 4.08 -13.71 0.63
N ILE A 40 3.50 -14.82 1.12
CA ILE A 40 2.45 -14.77 2.14
C ILE A 40 3.01 -14.12 3.43
N GLY A 41 4.21 -14.52 3.84
CA GLY A 41 4.89 -14.00 5.03
C GLY A 41 5.10 -12.49 4.98
N THR A 42 5.61 -11.96 3.86
CA THR A 42 5.83 -10.52 3.67
C THR A 42 4.54 -9.72 3.82
N HIS A 43 3.46 -10.13 3.15
CA HIS A 43 2.17 -9.45 3.26
C HIS A 43 1.53 -9.58 4.65
N SER A 44 1.80 -10.68 5.35
CA SER A 44 1.31 -10.85 6.73
C SER A 44 2.06 -9.94 7.71
N ILE A 45 3.39 -9.85 7.54
CA ILE A 45 4.28 -9.04 8.38
C ILE A 45 4.05 -7.54 8.16
N ASN A 46 3.75 -7.11 6.93
CA ASN A 46 3.39 -5.73 6.61
C ASN A 46 2.21 -5.23 7.45
N VAL A 47 1.16 -6.06 7.61
CA VAL A 47 0.00 -5.74 8.46
C VAL A 47 0.43 -5.51 9.92
N VAL A 48 1.31 -6.35 10.46
CA VAL A 48 1.82 -6.19 11.82
C VAL A 48 2.60 -4.89 11.96
N PHE A 49 3.49 -4.59 11.01
CA PHE A 49 4.30 -3.37 11.06
C PHE A 49 3.49 -2.09 10.88
N ILE A 50 2.53 -2.05 9.97
CA ILE A 50 1.73 -0.85 9.76
C ILE A 50 0.82 -0.57 10.95
N VAL A 51 0.25 -1.61 11.58
CA VAL A 51 -0.54 -1.47 12.81
C VAL A 51 0.36 -1.04 13.98
N GLY A 52 1.54 -1.65 14.12
CA GLY A 52 2.53 -1.28 15.13
C GLY A 52 2.99 0.17 15.00
N ASP A 53 3.39 0.59 13.79
CA ASP A 53 3.80 1.97 13.51
C ASP A 53 2.62 2.92 13.80
N ALA A 54 1.44 2.63 13.27
CA ALA A 54 0.23 3.40 13.52
C ALA A 54 -0.12 3.49 15.01
N ALA A 55 0.12 2.46 15.81
CA ALA A 55 -0.13 2.46 17.26
C ALA A 55 0.89 3.32 18.00
N LEU A 56 2.18 3.17 17.67
CA LEU A 56 3.30 3.83 18.35
C LEU A 56 3.46 5.32 17.97
N ASN A 57 2.98 5.73 16.81
CA ASN A 57 3.10 7.12 16.35
C ASN A 57 1.82 7.96 16.57
N ARG A 58 2.00 9.28 16.71
CA ARG A 58 0.93 10.28 16.84
C ARG A 58 0.92 11.25 15.65
N LEU A 59 1.34 10.76 14.49
CA LEU A 59 1.50 11.60 13.31
C LEU A 59 0.15 11.84 12.64
N HIS A 60 -0.12 13.10 12.30
CA HIS A 60 -1.32 13.46 11.53
C HIS A 60 -1.25 12.90 10.10
N PHE A 61 -2.40 12.70 9.47
CA PHE A 61 -2.51 12.17 8.12
C PHE A 61 -3.20 13.16 7.15
N PRO A 62 -2.59 14.32 6.81
CA PRO A 62 -3.15 15.26 5.85
C PRO A 62 -3.26 14.71 4.43
N TRP A 63 -4.38 15.00 3.78
CA TRP A 63 -4.74 14.50 2.44
C TRP A 63 -3.82 14.91 1.30
N PHE A 64 -3.31 16.15 1.31
CA PHE A 64 -2.51 16.68 0.20
C PHE A 64 -1.22 15.89 -0.08
N ARG A 65 -0.79 15.05 0.86
CA ARG A 65 0.44 14.28 0.79
C ARG A 65 0.30 12.93 0.07
N ILE A 66 -0.90 12.59 -0.38
CA ILE A 66 -1.12 11.49 -1.33
C ILE A 66 -0.24 11.64 -2.59
N ALA A 67 0.15 12.86 -2.96
CA ALA A 67 1.06 13.12 -4.06
C ALA A 67 2.41 12.39 -3.91
N TYR A 68 2.93 12.25 -2.68
CA TYR A 68 4.18 11.52 -2.43
C TYR A 68 4.01 10.01 -2.62
N PHE A 69 2.85 9.48 -2.25
CA PHE A 69 2.51 8.09 -2.51
C PHE A 69 2.37 7.83 -4.02
N LEU A 70 1.68 8.68 -4.76
CA LEU A 70 1.59 8.58 -6.22
C LEU A 70 2.96 8.67 -6.88
N LEU A 71 3.80 9.63 -6.45
CA LEU A 71 5.17 9.77 -6.95
C LEU A 71 6.00 8.53 -6.66
N TRP A 72 5.89 7.96 -5.45
CA TRP A 72 6.59 6.74 -5.07
C TRP A 72 6.21 5.55 -5.94
N THR A 73 4.91 5.35 -6.21
CA THR A 73 4.44 4.31 -7.13
C THR A 73 4.97 4.55 -8.55
N GLY A 74 4.95 5.80 -9.02
CA GLY A 74 5.52 6.15 -10.32
C GLY A 74 7.00 5.82 -10.42
N ILE A 75 7.80 6.17 -9.40
CA ILE A 75 9.22 5.84 -9.32
C ILE A 75 9.41 4.32 -9.37
N PHE A 76 8.62 3.56 -8.61
CA PHE A 76 8.68 2.10 -8.60
C PHE A 76 8.47 1.51 -10.01
N VAL A 77 7.42 1.94 -10.72
CA VAL A 77 7.14 1.46 -12.09
C VAL A 77 8.28 1.79 -13.04
N ASN A 78 8.79 3.02 -12.99
CA ASN A 78 9.90 3.45 -13.85
C ASN A 78 11.18 2.61 -13.58
N VAL A 79 11.51 2.38 -12.31
CA VAL A 79 12.66 1.54 -11.93
C VAL A 79 12.48 0.11 -12.45
N GLN A 80 11.29 -0.49 -12.30
CA GLN A 80 11.02 -1.83 -12.81
C GLN A 80 11.23 -1.92 -14.33
N TRP A 81 10.75 -0.93 -15.08
CA TRP A 81 10.96 -0.86 -16.53
C TRP A 81 12.43 -0.71 -16.91
N ILE A 82 13.16 0.17 -16.23
CA ILE A 82 14.59 0.37 -16.46
C ILE A 82 15.37 -0.94 -16.19
N VAL A 83 15.12 -1.60 -15.06
CA VAL A 83 15.78 -2.87 -14.71
C VAL A 83 15.46 -3.95 -15.73
N HIS A 84 14.19 -4.09 -16.12
CA HIS A 84 13.76 -5.05 -17.13
C HIS A 84 14.46 -4.81 -18.47
N PHE A 85 14.62 -3.55 -18.88
CA PHE A 85 15.32 -3.19 -20.12
C PHE A 85 16.79 -3.63 -20.11
N PHE A 86 17.49 -3.53 -18.97
CA PHE A 86 18.92 -3.89 -18.88
C PHE A 86 19.19 -5.37 -18.64
N VAL A 87 18.35 -6.06 -17.85
CA VAL A 87 18.65 -7.43 -17.37
C VAL A 87 17.65 -8.47 -17.89
N SER A 88 16.59 -8.05 -18.61
CA SER A 88 15.56 -8.94 -19.19
C SER A 88 15.04 -9.99 -18.20
N ILE A 89 14.67 -9.54 -17.00
CA ILE A 89 14.02 -10.38 -15.97
C ILE A 89 12.51 -10.51 -16.23
N GLY A 90 11.87 -11.56 -15.72
CA GLY A 90 10.39 -11.63 -15.74
C GLY A 90 9.75 -10.47 -14.99
N TRP A 91 8.58 -10.01 -15.44
CA TRP A 91 7.85 -8.95 -14.74
C TRP A 91 7.40 -9.42 -13.35
N PRO A 92 7.57 -8.61 -12.30
CA PRO A 92 7.03 -8.93 -10.98
C PRO A 92 5.50 -8.91 -10.97
N TYR A 93 4.88 -8.13 -11.88
CA TYR A 93 3.44 -8.08 -12.07
C TYR A 93 3.09 -8.13 -13.56
N PRO A 94 2.12 -8.96 -13.98
CA PRO A 94 1.75 -9.11 -15.39
C PRO A 94 1.31 -7.80 -16.06
N PHE A 95 0.71 -6.86 -15.32
CA PHE A 95 0.25 -5.59 -15.87
C PHE A 95 1.38 -4.61 -16.21
N LEU A 96 2.62 -4.87 -15.78
CA LEU A 96 3.77 -4.06 -16.18
C LEU A 96 4.19 -4.35 -17.63
N ASP A 97 3.79 -5.50 -18.16
CA ASP A 97 3.98 -5.89 -19.55
C ASP A 97 3.04 -5.09 -20.46
N LEU A 98 3.60 -4.20 -21.28
CA LEU A 98 2.84 -3.40 -22.23
C LEU A 98 2.30 -4.21 -23.42
N THR A 99 2.78 -5.44 -23.62
CA THR A 99 2.22 -6.34 -24.65
C THR A 99 0.85 -6.90 -24.24
N PHE A 100 0.54 -6.90 -22.94
CA PHE A 100 -0.75 -7.33 -22.44
C PHE A 100 -1.83 -6.28 -22.78
N PRO A 101 -2.87 -6.61 -23.58
CA PRO A 101 -3.87 -5.62 -24.00
C PRO A 101 -4.63 -4.96 -22.84
N GLY A 102 -4.73 -5.65 -21.69
CA GLY A 102 -5.37 -5.13 -20.49
C GLY A 102 -4.48 -4.23 -19.62
N ALA A 103 -3.21 -4.02 -19.98
CA ALA A 103 -2.29 -3.22 -19.17
C ALA A 103 -2.82 -1.80 -18.87
N PRO A 104 -3.35 -1.02 -19.85
CA PRO A 104 -3.87 0.33 -19.56
C PRO A 104 -4.98 0.34 -18.52
N VAL A 105 -5.85 -0.67 -18.53
CA VAL A 105 -6.94 -0.82 -17.56
C VAL A 105 -6.37 -1.07 -16.17
N TRP A 106 -5.35 -1.92 -16.05
CA TRP A 106 -4.68 -2.15 -14.77
C TRP A 106 -3.96 -0.92 -14.23
N TYR A 107 -3.28 -0.15 -15.07
CA TYR A 107 -2.69 1.13 -14.65
C TYR A 107 -3.77 2.08 -14.10
N LEU A 108 -4.93 2.15 -14.77
CA LEU A 108 -6.05 2.95 -14.29
C LEU A 108 -6.61 2.43 -12.96
N VAL A 109 -6.83 1.11 -12.84
CA VAL A 109 -7.31 0.47 -11.60
C VAL A 109 -6.36 0.75 -10.45
N VAL A 110 -5.06 0.54 -10.63
CA VAL A 110 -4.04 0.80 -9.63
C VAL A 110 -4.01 2.29 -9.27
N ALA A 111 -4.04 3.20 -10.25
CA ALA A 111 -4.10 4.64 -10.00
C ALA A 111 -5.34 5.02 -9.15
N LEU A 112 -6.52 4.48 -9.50
CA LEU A 112 -7.74 4.71 -8.75
C LEU A 112 -7.67 4.13 -7.34
N LEU A 113 -7.06 2.96 -7.14
CA LEU A 113 -6.91 2.30 -5.85
C LEU A 113 -6.07 3.11 -4.85
N HIS A 114 -5.23 4.06 -5.30
CA HIS A 114 -4.49 4.92 -4.37
C HIS A 114 -5.43 5.73 -3.48
N LEU A 115 -6.55 6.21 -4.02
CA LEU A 115 -7.54 7.01 -3.29
C LEU A 115 -8.19 6.24 -2.13
N PRO A 116 -8.86 5.08 -2.34
CA PRO A 116 -9.47 4.33 -1.27
C PRO A 116 -8.44 3.74 -0.31
N CYS A 117 -7.27 3.29 -0.77
CA CYS A 117 -6.23 2.75 0.11
C CYS A 117 -5.69 3.82 1.07
N TYR A 118 -5.37 5.00 0.53
CA TYR A 118 -4.90 6.14 1.33
C TYR A 118 -6.00 6.65 2.26
N GLY A 119 -7.23 6.75 1.75
CA GLY A 119 -8.39 7.22 2.51
C GLY A 119 -8.80 6.30 3.65
N MET A 120 -8.76 4.98 3.43
CA MET A 120 -9.06 3.98 4.46
C MET A 120 -8.08 4.09 5.63
N PHE A 121 -6.79 4.22 5.35
CA PHE A 121 -5.79 4.37 6.41
C PHE A 121 -5.91 5.73 7.12
N ALA A 122 -6.20 6.80 6.38
CA ALA A 122 -6.52 8.09 6.97
C ALA A 122 -7.71 8.01 7.94
N LEU A 123 -8.75 7.25 7.58
CA LEU A 123 -9.91 7.01 8.44
C LEU A 123 -9.51 6.25 9.71
N VAL A 124 -8.73 5.17 9.58
CA VAL A 124 -8.23 4.38 10.73
C VAL A 124 -7.48 5.27 11.72
N LEU A 125 -6.57 6.12 11.22
CA LEU A 125 -5.86 7.04 12.09
C LEU A 125 -6.78 8.08 12.71
N ARG A 126 -7.73 8.63 11.96
CA ARG A 126 -8.71 9.59 12.51
C ARG A 126 -9.53 8.95 13.63
N LEU A 127 -10.00 7.72 13.44
CA LEU A 127 -10.70 6.94 14.46
C LEU A 127 -9.82 6.71 15.69
N LYS A 128 -8.56 6.31 15.50
CA LYS A 128 -7.59 6.18 16.60
C LYS A 128 -7.50 7.46 17.42
N HIS A 129 -7.31 8.61 16.77
CA HIS A 129 -7.15 9.89 17.48
C HIS A 129 -8.42 10.24 18.26
N MET A 130 -9.61 10.10 17.66
CA MET A 130 -10.87 10.36 18.35
C MET A 130 -11.09 9.43 19.56
N LEU A 131 -10.74 8.15 19.44
CA LEU A 131 -10.85 7.20 20.55
C LEU A 131 -9.87 7.53 21.69
N LEU A 132 -8.63 7.86 21.36
CA LEU A 132 -7.62 8.24 22.36
C LEU A 132 -7.98 9.55 23.08
N GLU A 133 -8.50 10.54 22.36
CA GLU A 133 -9.02 11.79 22.94
C GLU A 133 -10.19 11.51 23.89
N SER A 134 -11.11 10.63 23.49
CA SER A 134 -12.26 10.24 24.32
C SER A 134 -11.86 9.46 25.57
N TRP A 135 -10.86 8.57 25.50
CA TRP A 135 -10.48 7.70 26.61
C TRP A 135 -9.50 8.36 27.58
N PHE A 136 -8.71 9.32 27.10
CA PHE A 136 -7.69 10.02 27.90
C PHE A 136 -7.84 11.55 27.83
N PRO A 137 -9.02 12.11 28.21
CA PRO A 137 -9.31 13.53 28.03
C PRO A 137 -8.33 14.45 28.79
N GLN A 138 -7.80 14.00 29.93
CA GLN A 138 -6.84 14.75 30.75
C GLN A 138 -5.43 14.82 30.13
N THR A 139 -5.07 13.89 29.26
CA THR A 139 -3.75 13.84 28.59
C THR A 139 -3.77 14.55 27.23
N TYR A 140 -4.96 14.81 26.68
CA TYR A 140 -5.18 15.39 25.35
C TYR A 140 -5.96 16.72 25.37
N ALA A 141 -6.30 17.26 26.55
CA ALA A 141 -6.74 18.64 26.69
C ALA A 141 -5.59 19.57 26.27
N LYS A 142 -5.84 20.40 25.25
CA LYS A 142 -4.91 21.43 24.76
C LYS A 142 -4.69 22.54 25.78
#